data_AF-A0A402AKY7-F1
#
_entry.id   AF-A0A402AKY7-F1
#
_cell.length_a   1.000
_cell.length_b   1.000
_cell.length_c   1.000
_cell.angle_alpha   90.00
_cell.angle_beta   90.00
_cell.angle_gamma   90.00
#
_symmetry.space_group_name_H-M   'P 1'
#
loop_
_entity.id
_entity.type
_entity.pdbx_description
1 polymer ?
#
loop_
_entity_poly.entity_id
_entity_poly.type
_entity_poly.pdbx_seq_one_letter_code
_entity_poly.pdbx_strand_id
1 'polypeptide(L)'
;MSQVQGTIDWTQVAQAGKSFGYAKATEGTTFIDPTFQTNFAAMKVAGVKRGAYLFFHPGEDPTAQANFFLSILMQNGFTAGDLIPAIDVEVADGVPPSTVVSSLQTAVHTIQAALGVSPVILTNTGFWEGIGAPTAFSGNPLWIAQFGVPCPNIPSTWSTWGLWLYSDSGSVPGIAGSADLDQSNGPTLPIYADTTPPVLILPQTITTDATSPAGAVVTYQVSATDPDNPPAQLSIQCAPPSGSTFPIGTTTVNCTASDPAGNTTAGSFQVVVKGAAEQISDLITLVNSFHLSMGLQTSLNAKLTAALSAVNAGNIPAACGSLTAFINQVNAQSGKKLTPRQATQLRMAAQQIKVVLACSQWGCKRHQVECRPRSCGWRHNKSRLS
;
A
#
# COMPACT_ATOMS: atom_id res chain seq x y z
N MET A 1 -30.02 4.30 16.10
CA MET A 1 -30.48 2.92 16.39
C MET A 1 -29.73 2.34 17.58
N SER A 2 -30.44 1.60 18.42
CA SER A 2 -29.91 0.96 19.64
C SER A 2 -30.64 -0.37 19.87
N GLN A 3 -30.36 -1.02 21.00
CA GLN A 3 -31.10 -2.20 21.47
C GLN A 3 -32.63 -2.03 21.48
N VAL A 4 -33.15 -0.80 21.56
CA VAL A 4 -34.60 -0.50 21.58
C VAL A 4 -35.29 -0.97 20.30
N GLN A 5 -34.60 -0.94 19.15
CA GLN A 5 -35.15 -1.39 17.88
C GLN A 5 -35.05 -2.91 17.67
N GLY A 6 -34.42 -3.65 18.60
CA GLY A 6 -34.23 -5.09 18.49
C GLY A 6 -33.40 -5.50 17.26
N THR A 7 -33.82 -6.56 16.57
CA THR A 7 -33.15 -7.05 15.37
C THR A 7 -33.55 -6.22 14.14
N ILE A 8 -32.55 -5.67 13.43
CA ILE A 8 -32.74 -4.86 12.22
C ILE A 8 -32.26 -5.62 10.98
N ASP A 9 -33.09 -5.65 9.92
CA ASP A 9 -32.68 -6.10 8.59
C ASP A 9 -32.13 -4.92 7.78
N TRP A 10 -30.81 -4.76 7.83
CA TRP A 10 -30.11 -3.68 7.13
C TRP A 10 -30.16 -3.79 5.60
N THR A 11 -30.43 -4.97 5.05
CA THR A 11 -30.61 -5.14 3.60
C THR A 11 -31.92 -4.48 3.17
N GLN A 12 -33.00 -4.68 3.93
CA GLN A 12 -34.27 -4.00 3.68
C GLN A 12 -34.17 -2.49 3.92
N VAL A 13 -33.42 -2.06 4.94
CA VAL A 13 -33.17 -0.62 5.19
C VAL A 13 -32.46 0.03 4.00
N ALA A 14 -31.45 -0.63 3.43
CA ALA A 14 -30.76 -0.16 2.23
C ALA A 14 -31.70 -0.13 1.01
N GLN A 15 -32.50 -1.17 0.81
CA GLN A 15 -33.50 -1.24 -0.28
C GLN A 15 -34.59 -0.17 -0.13
N ALA A 16 -34.89 0.26 1.10
CA ALA A 16 -35.78 1.40 1.38
C ALA A 16 -35.12 2.76 1.09
N GLY A 17 -33.91 2.79 0.53
CA GLY A 17 -33.20 3.99 0.09
C GLY A 17 -32.49 4.74 1.21
N LYS A 18 -32.30 4.14 2.40
CA LYS A 18 -31.53 4.77 3.48
C LYS A 18 -30.04 4.66 3.18
N SER A 19 -29.36 5.80 3.13
CA SER A 19 -27.94 5.89 2.75
C SER A 19 -26.97 5.81 3.93
N PHE A 20 -27.45 6.05 5.15
CA PHE A 20 -26.64 6.01 6.36
C PHE A 20 -27.43 5.62 7.61
N GLY A 21 -26.72 5.27 8.69
CA GLY A 21 -27.29 5.02 10.00
C GLY A 21 -26.24 5.11 11.12
N TYR A 22 -26.66 5.55 12.31
CA TYR A 22 -25.86 5.52 13.53
C TYR A 22 -26.34 4.43 14.49
N ALA A 23 -25.41 3.67 15.05
CA ALA A 23 -25.65 2.66 16.07
C ALA A 23 -25.08 3.11 17.43
N LYS A 24 -25.85 2.94 18.50
CA LYS A 24 -25.34 3.13 19.87
C LYS A 24 -24.23 2.12 20.10
N ALA A 25 -23.07 2.57 20.55
CA ALA A 25 -21.97 1.67 20.88
C ALA A 25 -21.86 1.50 22.40
N THR A 26 -21.75 2.62 23.10
CA THR A 26 -21.51 2.65 24.55
C THR A 26 -22.37 3.70 25.24
N GLU A 27 -22.60 3.51 26.53
CA GLU A 27 -23.19 4.49 27.43
C GLU A 27 -22.35 4.56 28.70
N GLY A 28 -21.97 5.78 29.08
CA GLY A 28 -21.07 5.99 30.21
C GLY A 28 -19.77 5.18 30.08
N THR A 29 -19.28 4.70 31.20
CA THR A 29 -17.97 4.03 31.32
C THR A 29 -18.02 2.51 31.18
N THR A 30 -19.21 1.88 31.16
CA THR A 30 -19.32 0.42 31.29
C THR A 30 -20.34 -0.26 30.38
N PHE A 31 -21.36 0.44 29.91
CA PHE A 31 -22.42 -0.21 29.12
C PHE A 31 -22.03 -0.30 27.65
N ILE A 32 -22.18 -1.50 27.08
CA ILE A 32 -22.08 -1.76 25.63
C ILE A 32 -23.48 -2.08 25.14
N ASP A 33 -23.92 -1.44 24.06
CA ASP A 33 -25.19 -1.81 23.43
C ASP A 33 -25.09 -3.23 22.84
N PRO A 34 -25.93 -4.19 23.27
CA PRO A 34 -25.82 -5.59 22.86
C PRO A 34 -26.07 -5.80 21.35
N THR A 35 -26.67 -4.83 20.67
CA THR A 35 -26.92 -4.89 19.23
C THR A 35 -25.82 -4.22 18.39
N PHE A 36 -24.89 -3.49 19.03
CA PHE A 36 -23.90 -2.68 18.33
C PHE A 36 -23.10 -3.48 17.31
N GLN A 37 -22.46 -4.56 17.73
CA GLN A 37 -21.61 -5.40 16.86
C GLN A 37 -22.38 -5.89 15.63
N THR A 38 -23.60 -6.39 15.84
CA THR A 38 -24.45 -6.92 14.76
C THR A 38 -24.86 -5.81 13.80
N ASN A 39 -25.35 -4.68 14.31
CA ASN A 39 -25.80 -3.56 13.48
C ASN A 39 -24.64 -2.91 12.72
N PHE A 40 -23.51 -2.70 13.38
CA PHE A 40 -22.34 -2.04 12.81
C PHE A 40 -21.70 -2.88 11.69
N ALA A 41 -21.67 -4.21 11.83
CA ALA A 41 -21.22 -5.10 10.76
C ALA A 41 -22.25 -5.17 9.61
N ALA A 42 -23.54 -5.32 9.93
CA ALA A 42 -24.60 -5.49 8.94
C ALA A 42 -24.79 -4.25 8.04
N MET A 43 -24.68 -3.03 8.60
CA MET A 43 -24.68 -1.79 7.80
C MET A 43 -23.60 -1.81 6.71
N LYS A 44 -22.38 -2.21 7.06
CA LYS A 44 -21.25 -2.28 6.11
C LYS A 44 -21.53 -3.27 4.98
N VAL A 45 -22.08 -4.45 5.31
CA VAL A 45 -22.44 -5.48 4.32
C VAL A 45 -23.57 -5.00 3.40
N ALA A 46 -24.57 -4.29 3.94
CA ALA A 46 -25.69 -3.77 3.18
C ALA A 46 -25.36 -2.52 2.34
N GLY A 47 -24.15 -1.97 2.46
CA GLY A 47 -23.75 -0.74 1.77
C GLY A 47 -24.32 0.54 2.38
N VAL A 48 -24.83 0.50 3.60
CA VAL A 48 -25.30 1.66 4.37
C VAL A 48 -24.10 2.27 5.09
N LYS A 49 -23.88 3.59 4.95
CA LYS A 49 -22.81 4.28 5.69
C LYS A 49 -23.09 4.22 7.18
N ARG A 50 -22.17 3.61 7.93
CA ARG A 50 -22.34 3.37 9.36
C ARG A 50 -21.63 4.42 10.21
N GLY A 51 -22.30 4.86 11.26
CA GLY A 51 -21.76 5.67 12.33
C GLY A 51 -22.01 5.01 13.67
N ALA A 52 -21.30 5.48 14.69
CA ALA A 52 -21.46 5.03 16.05
C ALA A 52 -21.56 6.22 17.00
N TYR A 53 -22.30 6.07 18.09
CA TYR A 53 -22.39 7.12 19.10
C TYR A 53 -22.19 6.60 20.52
N LEU A 54 -21.62 7.47 21.35
CA LEU A 54 -21.49 7.35 22.80
C LEU A 54 -22.62 8.15 23.44
N PHE A 55 -23.47 7.50 24.25
CA PHE A 55 -24.37 8.21 25.16
C PHE A 55 -23.57 8.70 26.37
N PHE A 56 -23.42 10.02 26.49
CA PHE A 56 -22.46 10.65 27.39
C PHE A 56 -23.10 11.04 28.72
N HIS A 57 -22.44 10.64 29.81
CA HIS A 57 -22.81 11.00 31.17
C HIS A 57 -21.80 12.00 31.75
N PRO A 58 -22.08 13.32 31.78
CA PRO A 58 -21.13 14.32 32.29
C PRO A 58 -20.75 14.15 33.76
N GLY A 59 -21.52 13.38 34.53
CA GLY A 59 -21.20 13.03 35.93
C GLY A 59 -20.16 11.91 36.07
N GLU A 60 -19.85 11.17 35.00
CA GLU A 60 -18.83 10.12 34.97
C GLU A 60 -17.48 10.63 34.44
N ASP A 61 -16.41 9.84 34.58
CA ASP A 61 -15.08 10.22 34.08
C ASP A 61 -15.08 10.37 32.54
N PRO A 62 -14.84 11.58 32.00
CA PRO A 62 -14.98 11.83 30.57
C PRO A 62 -13.90 11.14 29.73
N THR A 63 -12.70 10.92 30.29
CA THR A 63 -11.60 10.25 29.59
C THR A 63 -11.87 8.76 29.48
N ALA A 64 -12.39 8.14 30.55
CA ALA A 64 -12.78 6.75 30.59
C ALA A 64 -13.92 6.45 29.62
N GLN A 65 -14.95 7.31 29.55
CA GLN A 65 -16.03 7.17 28.57
C GLN A 65 -15.51 7.20 27.13
N ALA A 66 -14.68 8.19 26.79
CA ALA A 66 -14.10 8.33 25.46
C ALA A 66 -13.20 7.13 25.09
N ASN A 67 -12.31 6.71 25.99
CA ASN A 67 -11.43 5.56 25.77
C ASN A 67 -12.22 4.25 25.64
N PHE A 68 -13.25 4.07 26.46
CA PHE A 68 -14.11 2.89 26.38
C PHE A 68 -14.83 2.84 25.04
N PHE A 69 -15.47 3.94 24.64
CA PHE A 69 -16.11 4.08 23.33
C PHE A 69 -15.15 3.77 22.18
N LEU A 70 -13.98 4.41 22.15
CA LEU A 70 -12.94 4.15 21.13
C LEU A 70 -12.53 2.67 21.10
N SER A 71 -12.37 2.03 22.26
CA SER A 71 -12.00 0.62 22.34
C SER A 71 -13.06 -0.29 21.69
N ILE A 72 -14.34 0.03 21.87
CA ILE A 72 -15.46 -0.73 21.28
C ILE A 72 -15.54 -0.47 19.77
N LEU A 73 -15.30 0.76 19.30
CA LEU A 73 -15.22 1.06 17.87
C LEU A 73 -14.14 0.23 17.18
N MET A 74 -12.91 0.24 17.72
CA MET A 74 -11.77 -0.44 17.13
C MET A 74 -11.97 -1.97 17.14
N GLN A 75 -12.51 -2.53 18.23
CA GLN A 75 -12.84 -3.96 18.31
C GLN A 75 -13.87 -4.40 17.26
N ASN A 76 -14.73 -3.49 16.80
CA ASN A 76 -15.77 -3.75 15.80
C ASN A 76 -15.39 -3.26 14.39
N GLY A 77 -14.10 -2.99 14.17
CA GLY A 77 -13.55 -2.68 12.86
C GLY A 77 -14.02 -1.35 12.30
N PHE A 78 -14.17 -0.33 13.15
CA PHE A 78 -14.24 1.07 12.72
C PHE A 78 -13.00 1.40 11.88
N THR A 79 -13.20 2.02 10.73
CA THR A 79 -12.13 2.32 9.75
C THR A 79 -12.53 3.53 8.91
N ALA A 80 -11.60 4.04 8.13
CA ALA A 80 -11.90 5.09 7.18
C ALA A 80 -13.07 4.74 6.25
N GLY A 81 -13.84 5.77 5.89
CA GLY A 81 -15.07 5.63 5.10
C GLY A 81 -16.34 5.39 5.93
N ASP A 82 -16.20 5.09 7.23
CA ASP A 82 -17.29 5.15 8.22
C ASP A 82 -17.61 6.61 8.57
N LEU A 83 -18.76 6.87 9.20
CA LEU A 83 -19.12 8.20 9.67
C LEU A 83 -18.30 8.58 10.91
N ILE A 84 -17.98 9.86 11.04
CA ILE A 84 -17.33 10.41 12.23
C ILE A 84 -18.18 10.05 13.46
N PRO A 85 -17.58 9.48 14.51
CA PRO A 85 -18.32 9.06 15.69
C PRO A 85 -18.95 10.26 16.40
N ALA A 86 -20.11 10.05 17.01
CA ALA A 86 -20.85 11.08 17.71
C ALA A 86 -20.74 10.93 19.23
N ILE A 87 -20.72 12.06 19.93
CA ILE A 87 -21.02 12.15 21.35
C ILE A 87 -22.46 12.64 21.46
N ASP A 88 -23.32 11.82 22.03
CA ASP A 88 -24.69 12.15 22.40
C ASP A 88 -24.69 12.76 23.79
N VAL A 89 -24.95 14.07 23.85
CA VAL A 89 -24.96 14.88 25.07
C VAL A 89 -26.30 15.58 25.22
N GLU A 90 -27.19 14.93 25.96
CA GLU A 90 -28.55 15.41 26.21
C GLU A 90 -28.99 15.36 27.69
N VAL A 91 -28.10 14.90 28.58
CA VAL A 91 -28.33 14.85 30.03
C VAL A 91 -27.25 15.62 30.79
N ALA A 92 -27.62 16.18 31.93
CA ALA A 92 -26.70 16.92 32.80
C ALA A 92 -26.27 16.13 34.04
N ASP A 93 -26.85 14.95 34.31
CA ASP A 93 -26.59 14.11 35.50
C ASP A 93 -26.60 14.86 36.85
N GLY A 94 -27.32 15.98 36.93
CA GLY A 94 -27.33 16.84 38.12
C GLY A 94 -26.03 17.61 38.39
N VAL A 95 -25.03 17.55 37.50
CA VAL A 95 -23.81 18.37 37.62
C VAL A 95 -24.04 19.78 37.06
N PRO A 96 -23.28 20.80 37.52
CA PRO A 96 -23.40 22.16 37.00
C PRO A 96 -23.10 22.25 35.50
N PRO A 97 -23.70 23.21 34.77
CA PRO A 97 -23.38 23.50 33.37
C PRO A 97 -21.88 23.55 33.06
N SER A 98 -21.09 24.22 33.90
CA SER A 98 -19.64 24.31 33.73
C SER A 98 -18.95 22.94 33.74
N THR A 99 -19.45 22.00 34.54
CA THR A 99 -18.94 20.63 34.61
C THR A 99 -19.34 19.84 33.37
N VAL A 100 -20.58 19.97 32.89
CA VAL A 100 -21.00 19.36 31.61
C VAL A 100 -20.07 19.81 30.48
N VAL A 101 -19.83 21.12 30.38
CA VAL A 101 -18.95 21.72 29.37
C VAL A 101 -17.51 21.21 29.49
N SER A 102 -16.92 21.22 30.70
CA SER A 102 -15.54 20.77 30.87
C SER A 102 -15.39 19.28 30.60
N SER A 103 -16.33 18.45 31.05
CA SER A 103 -16.31 17.00 30.83
C SER A 103 -16.47 16.67 29.34
N LEU A 104 -17.40 17.34 28.65
CA LEU A 104 -17.59 17.18 27.21
C LEU A 104 -16.33 17.60 26.43
N GLN A 105 -15.70 18.71 26.80
CA GLN A 105 -14.45 19.17 26.16
C GLN A 105 -13.34 18.12 26.30
N THR A 106 -13.20 17.50 27.47
CA THR A 106 -12.25 16.41 27.68
C THR A 106 -12.55 15.22 26.78
N ALA A 107 -13.79 14.75 26.71
CA ALA A 107 -14.17 13.64 25.85
C ALA A 107 -13.92 13.94 24.36
N VAL A 108 -14.28 15.14 23.90
CA VAL A 108 -14.00 15.62 22.54
C VAL A 108 -12.50 15.60 22.22
N HIS A 109 -11.67 16.13 23.12
CA HIS A 109 -10.22 16.14 22.93
C HIS A 109 -9.63 14.73 22.93
N THR A 110 -10.12 13.82 23.77
CA THR A 110 -9.65 12.43 23.79
C THR A 110 -9.97 11.72 22.46
N ILE A 111 -11.19 11.87 21.94
CA ILE A 111 -11.56 11.29 20.64
C ILE A 111 -10.79 11.94 19.50
N GLN A 112 -10.65 13.26 19.51
CA GLN A 112 -9.90 13.99 18.49
C GLN A 112 -8.42 13.62 18.48
N ALA A 113 -7.81 13.42 19.65
CA ALA A 113 -6.42 12.97 19.75
C ALA A 113 -6.22 11.54 19.21
N ALA A 114 -7.22 10.67 19.37
CA ALA A 114 -7.16 9.29 18.89
C ALA A 114 -7.43 9.17 17.39
N LEU A 115 -8.35 9.98 16.84
CA LEU A 115 -8.82 9.84 15.46
C LEU A 115 -8.27 10.92 14.52
N GLY A 116 -7.73 12.03 15.04
CA GLY A 116 -7.33 13.19 14.23
C GLY A 116 -8.49 14.07 13.75
N VAL A 117 -9.74 13.71 14.07
CA VAL A 117 -10.95 14.47 13.71
C VAL A 117 -11.83 14.70 14.94
N SER A 118 -12.48 15.87 15.01
CA SER A 118 -13.42 16.16 16.09
C SER A 118 -14.70 15.35 15.93
N PRO A 119 -15.22 14.71 17.00
CA PRO A 119 -16.47 13.96 16.95
C PRO A 119 -17.67 14.87 16.64
N VAL A 120 -18.72 14.27 16.10
CA VAL A 120 -20.04 14.91 15.95
C VAL A 120 -20.64 15.14 17.34
N ILE A 121 -21.31 16.25 17.57
CA ILE A 121 -22.08 16.51 18.79
C ILE A 121 -23.56 16.33 18.50
N LEU A 122 -24.18 15.29 19.06
CA LEU A 122 -25.63 15.13 19.09
C LEU A 122 -26.19 15.83 20.33
N THR A 123 -27.14 16.74 20.13
CA THR A 123 -27.82 17.43 21.23
C THR A 123 -29.13 18.07 20.74
N ASN A 124 -29.84 18.76 21.64
CA ASN A 124 -30.97 19.62 21.28
C ASN A 124 -30.72 21.08 21.73
N THR A 125 -31.40 22.04 21.08
CA THR A 125 -31.19 23.47 21.30
C THR A 125 -31.42 23.89 22.75
N GLY A 126 -32.48 23.37 23.39
CA GLY A 126 -32.84 23.75 24.76
C GLY A 126 -31.77 23.32 25.76
N PHE A 127 -31.29 22.08 25.64
CA PHE A 127 -30.19 21.58 26.47
C PHE A 127 -28.91 22.38 26.26
N TRP A 128 -28.51 22.61 25.00
CA TRP A 128 -27.26 23.29 24.68
C TRP A 128 -27.21 24.74 25.16
N GLU A 129 -28.31 25.49 24.97
CA GLU A 129 -28.45 26.84 25.51
C GLU A 129 -28.49 26.82 27.06
N GLY A 130 -29.12 25.79 27.64
CA GLY A 130 -29.18 25.58 29.09
C GLY A 130 -27.82 25.36 29.76
N ILE A 131 -26.83 24.83 29.03
CA ILE A 131 -25.45 24.71 29.53
C ILE A 131 -24.56 25.94 29.24
N GLY A 132 -25.16 27.01 28.71
CA GLY A 132 -24.48 28.29 28.46
C GLY A 132 -23.90 28.45 27.04
N ALA A 133 -24.37 27.66 26.07
CA ALA A 133 -24.01 27.75 24.65
C ALA A 133 -22.48 27.88 24.40
N PRO A 134 -21.68 26.92 24.89
CA PRO A 134 -20.22 27.01 24.86
C PRO A 134 -19.68 27.10 23.42
N THR A 135 -19.01 28.20 23.08
CA THR A 135 -18.49 28.45 21.72
C THR A 135 -17.29 27.59 21.33
N ALA A 136 -16.66 26.93 22.30
CA ALA A 136 -15.49 26.06 22.11
C ALA A 136 -15.77 24.86 21.18
N PHE A 137 -17.03 24.48 21.00
CA PHE A 137 -17.45 23.35 20.15
C PHE A 137 -17.89 23.75 18.74
N SER A 138 -17.74 25.02 18.35
CA SER A 138 -18.13 25.52 17.03
C SER A 138 -17.40 24.82 15.86
N GLY A 139 -16.25 24.20 16.12
CA GLY A 139 -15.53 23.38 15.16
C GLY A 139 -16.03 21.93 15.02
N ASN A 140 -16.87 21.45 15.94
CA ASN A 140 -17.48 20.12 15.85
C ASN A 140 -18.68 20.14 14.89
N PRO A 141 -18.90 19.09 14.08
CA PRO A 141 -20.15 18.94 13.34
C PRO A 141 -21.33 18.79 14.31
N LEU A 142 -22.41 19.52 14.06
CA LEU A 142 -23.64 19.44 14.84
C LEU A 142 -24.59 18.38 14.27
N TRP A 143 -25.08 17.49 15.12
CA TRP A 143 -26.23 16.63 14.89
C TRP A 143 -27.39 17.10 15.78
N ILE A 144 -28.30 17.88 15.22
CA ILE A 144 -29.37 18.52 16.00
C ILE A 144 -30.59 17.60 16.12
N ALA A 145 -31.10 17.41 17.33
CA ALA A 145 -32.35 16.69 17.58
C ALA A 145 -33.50 17.69 17.78
N GLN A 146 -34.46 17.68 16.86
CA GLN A 146 -35.70 18.46 17.00
C GLN A 146 -36.79 17.92 16.08
N PHE A 147 -37.91 17.48 16.66
CA PHE A 147 -38.97 16.80 15.93
C PHE A 147 -40.12 17.72 15.55
N GLY A 148 -40.85 17.36 14.50
CA GLY A 148 -42.12 18.01 14.15
C GLY A 148 -42.01 19.45 13.62
N VAL A 149 -40.82 19.87 13.22
CA VAL A 149 -40.56 21.22 12.66
C VAL A 149 -40.08 21.12 11.21
N PRO A 150 -40.37 22.12 10.35
CA PRO A 150 -39.88 22.14 8.97
C PRO A 150 -38.39 22.50 8.85
N CYS A 151 -37.80 23.08 9.89
CA CYS A 151 -36.38 23.43 9.98
C CYS A 151 -35.97 23.45 11.46
N PRO A 152 -34.85 22.83 11.86
CA PRO A 152 -34.40 22.82 13.24
C PRO A 152 -33.86 24.19 13.68
N ASN A 153 -34.06 24.52 14.95
CA ASN A 153 -33.44 25.67 15.60
C ASN A 153 -31.99 25.34 15.91
N ILE A 154 -31.06 26.15 15.40
CA ILE A 154 -29.63 25.90 15.60
C ILE A 154 -29.16 26.61 16.87
N PRO A 155 -28.47 25.90 17.79
CA PRO A 155 -27.88 26.56 18.95
C PRO A 155 -26.90 27.65 18.50
N SER A 156 -26.82 28.73 19.26
CA SER A 156 -26.04 29.94 18.91
C SER A 156 -24.55 29.69 18.68
N THR A 157 -24.02 28.56 19.18
CA THR A 157 -22.65 28.09 18.93
C THR A 157 -22.37 27.75 17.46
N TRP A 158 -23.38 27.31 16.69
CA TRP A 158 -23.22 26.89 15.30
C TRP A 158 -23.99 27.78 14.34
N SER A 159 -23.44 27.95 13.13
CA SER A 159 -24.13 28.63 12.03
C SER A 159 -24.99 27.68 11.18
N THR A 160 -24.77 26.36 11.32
CA THR A 160 -25.44 25.32 10.54
C THR A 160 -25.37 23.97 11.25
N TRP A 161 -26.20 23.02 10.82
CA TRP A 161 -26.15 21.62 11.26
C TRP A 161 -25.51 20.74 10.18
N GLY A 162 -24.90 19.62 10.58
CA GLY A 162 -24.41 18.58 9.66
C GLY A 162 -25.43 17.46 9.49
N LEU A 163 -26.05 17.04 10.60
CA LEU A 163 -27.11 16.04 10.66
C LEU A 163 -28.31 16.58 11.45
N TRP A 164 -29.52 16.14 11.11
CA TRP A 164 -30.75 16.52 11.80
C TRP A 164 -31.60 15.28 12.07
N LEU A 165 -31.74 14.93 13.35
CA LEU A 165 -32.70 13.95 13.82
C LEU A 165 -34.08 14.62 13.89
N TYR A 166 -34.93 14.35 12.90
CA TYR A 166 -36.17 15.08 12.65
C TYR A 166 -37.43 14.33 13.08
N SER A 167 -37.33 13.03 13.34
CA SER A 167 -38.44 12.19 13.79
C SER A 167 -37.92 10.98 14.57
N ASP A 168 -38.67 10.59 15.59
CA ASP A 168 -38.49 9.41 16.44
C ASP A 168 -39.56 8.32 16.16
N SER A 169 -40.38 8.54 15.14
CA SER A 169 -41.63 7.83 14.89
C SER A 169 -41.77 7.40 13.43
N GLY A 170 -40.64 7.33 12.72
CA GLY A 170 -40.57 6.87 11.35
C GLY A 170 -40.92 5.39 11.19
N SER A 171 -41.37 5.01 10.01
CA SER A 171 -41.51 3.61 9.59
C SER A 171 -40.53 3.32 8.46
N VAL A 172 -39.63 2.35 8.69
CA VAL A 172 -38.60 1.96 7.73
C VAL A 172 -38.63 0.43 7.58
N PRO A 173 -38.80 -0.11 6.36
CA PRO A 173 -38.66 -1.54 6.12
C PRO A 173 -37.36 -2.10 6.70
N GLY A 174 -37.47 -3.20 7.44
CA GLY A 174 -36.35 -3.82 8.16
C GLY A 174 -36.19 -3.37 9.61
N ILE A 175 -36.89 -2.33 10.07
CA ILE A 175 -36.93 -1.90 11.48
C ILE A 175 -38.33 -2.16 12.03
N ALA A 176 -38.41 -2.92 13.14
CA ALA A 176 -39.67 -3.14 13.83
C ALA A 176 -40.02 -1.92 14.70
N GLY A 177 -41.26 -1.44 14.60
CA GLY A 177 -41.73 -0.29 15.37
C GLY A 177 -41.19 1.04 14.84
N SER A 178 -41.02 2.00 15.75
CA SER A 178 -40.58 3.35 15.42
C SER A 178 -39.08 3.41 15.13
N ALA A 179 -38.74 4.12 14.06
CA ALA A 179 -37.37 4.40 13.66
C ALA A 179 -37.07 5.91 13.79
N ASP A 180 -35.91 6.19 14.37
CA ASP A 180 -35.27 7.49 14.29
C ASP A 180 -34.94 7.81 12.83
N LEU A 181 -35.32 9.00 12.37
CA LEU A 181 -35.07 9.47 11.01
C LEU A 181 -34.18 10.71 11.01
N ASP A 182 -33.11 10.60 10.25
CA ASP A 182 -32.11 11.63 10.09
C ASP A 182 -32.04 12.18 8.67
N GLN A 183 -31.63 13.44 8.56
CA GLN A 183 -31.28 14.09 7.31
C GLN A 183 -29.85 14.67 7.41
N SER A 184 -29.11 14.72 6.30
CA SER A 184 -27.85 15.45 6.18
C SER A 184 -28.04 16.81 5.50
N ASN A 185 -27.31 17.84 5.95
CA ASN A 185 -27.47 19.22 5.44
C ASN A 185 -26.69 19.53 4.15
N GLY A 186 -26.38 18.49 3.36
CA GLY A 186 -25.54 18.60 2.16
C GLY A 186 -25.25 17.24 1.53
N PRO A 187 -24.53 17.22 0.39
CA PRO A 187 -24.24 15.99 -0.35
C PRO A 187 -23.20 15.10 0.35
N THR A 188 -22.44 15.64 1.31
CA THR A 188 -21.33 14.93 1.98
C THR A 188 -21.65 14.72 3.45
N LEU A 189 -21.77 13.45 3.83
CA LEU A 189 -21.82 13.01 5.22
C LEU A 189 -20.48 13.31 5.93
N PRO A 190 -20.47 13.47 7.26
CA PRO A 190 -19.22 13.59 8.02
C PRO A 190 -18.52 12.22 8.03
N ILE A 191 -17.63 11.98 7.07
CA ILE A 191 -16.91 10.71 6.89
C ILE A 191 -15.54 10.80 7.56
N TYR A 192 -15.17 9.74 8.28
CA TYR A 192 -13.82 9.56 8.78
C TYR A 192 -12.88 9.27 7.60
N ALA A 193 -11.97 10.21 7.30
CA ALA A 193 -11.11 10.12 6.14
C ALA A 193 -9.94 9.15 6.38
N ASP A 194 -9.57 8.43 5.34
CA ASP A 194 -8.36 7.63 5.33
C ASP A 194 -7.15 8.55 5.12
N THR A 195 -6.25 8.58 6.09
CA THR A 195 -5.02 9.38 6.01
C THR A 195 -3.77 8.52 6.14
N THR A 196 -3.93 7.19 6.15
CA THR A 196 -2.83 6.27 6.43
C THR A 196 -2.19 5.86 5.11
N PRO A 197 -0.89 6.14 4.88
CA PRO A 197 -0.23 5.67 3.68
C PRO A 197 0.01 4.15 3.73
N PRO A 198 -0.02 3.46 2.57
CA PRO A 198 0.30 2.04 2.50
C PRO A 198 1.76 1.79 2.86
N VAL A 199 2.06 0.66 3.50
CA VAL A 199 3.43 0.23 3.82
C VAL A 199 3.97 -0.64 2.70
N LEU A 200 5.07 -0.22 2.09
CA LEU A 200 5.71 -0.92 0.98
C LEU A 200 6.69 -1.99 1.47
N ILE A 201 6.60 -3.20 0.91
CA ILE A 201 7.49 -4.33 1.20
C ILE A 201 8.33 -4.61 -0.05
N LEU A 202 9.61 -4.23 0.02
CA LEU A 202 10.57 -4.34 -1.06
C LEU A 202 11.51 -5.54 -0.87
N PRO A 203 12.01 -6.14 -1.97
CA PRO A 203 13.05 -7.14 -1.87
C PRO A 203 14.38 -6.52 -1.41
N GLN A 204 15.28 -7.37 -0.91
CA GLN A 204 16.69 -7.00 -0.74
C GLN A 204 17.34 -6.77 -2.10
N THR A 205 18.57 -6.23 -2.10
CA THR A 205 19.37 -6.07 -3.32
C THR A 205 19.45 -7.38 -4.11
N ILE A 206 19.07 -7.33 -5.38
CA ILE A 206 19.12 -8.47 -6.30
C ILE A 206 20.42 -8.41 -7.06
N THR A 207 21.21 -9.49 -7.01
CA THR A 207 22.45 -9.61 -7.79
C THR A 207 22.33 -10.75 -8.80
N THR A 208 22.59 -10.47 -10.07
CA THR A 208 22.56 -11.47 -11.16
C THR A 208 23.75 -11.30 -12.10
N ASP A 209 24.09 -12.35 -12.83
CA ASP A 209 25.03 -12.26 -13.95
C ASP A 209 24.35 -11.69 -15.19
N ALA A 210 25.05 -10.78 -15.88
CA ALA A 210 24.69 -10.37 -17.22
C ALA A 210 24.59 -11.60 -18.14
N THR A 211 23.53 -11.66 -18.94
CA THR A 211 23.35 -12.73 -19.93
C THR A 211 23.70 -12.29 -21.36
N SER A 212 23.83 -10.98 -21.56
CA SER A 212 24.17 -10.34 -22.83
C SER A 212 24.99 -9.05 -22.59
N PRO A 213 25.54 -8.41 -23.63
CA PRO A 213 26.17 -7.10 -23.50
C PRO A 213 25.20 -6.01 -22.99
N ALA A 214 23.89 -6.19 -23.21
CA ALA A 214 22.85 -5.29 -22.72
C ALA A 214 22.52 -5.50 -21.23
N GLY A 215 23.09 -6.53 -20.58
CA GLY A 215 22.84 -6.88 -19.19
C GLY A 215 21.97 -8.14 -19.05
N ALA A 216 21.03 -8.13 -18.12
CA ALA A 216 20.19 -9.29 -17.78
C ALA A 216 18.71 -8.91 -17.60
N VAL A 217 17.82 -9.81 -17.98
CA VAL A 217 16.40 -9.71 -17.63
C VAL A 217 16.22 -10.10 -16.17
N VAL A 218 15.61 -9.23 -15.36
CA VAL A 218 15.41 -9.47 -13.92
C VAL A 218 13.94 -9.37 -13.56
N THR A 219 13.41 -10.41 -12.94
CA THR A 219 12.08 -10.43 -12.34
C THR A 219 12.19 -10.27 -10.83
N TYR A 220 11.32 -9.44 -10.26
CA TYR A 220 11.20 -9.21 -8.83
C TYR A 220 9.72 -9.11 -8.44
N GLN A 221 9.45 -9.22 -7.14
CA GLN A 221 8.13 -9.06 -6.55
C GLN A 221 8.18 -7.95 -5.50
N VAL A 222 7.12 -7.13 -5.48
CA VAL A 222 6.90 -6.06 -4.51
C VAL A 222 5.45 -6.19 -4.04
N SER A 223 5.21 -5.99 -2.75
CA SER A 223 3.87 -5.96 -2.17
C SER A 223 3.70 -4.73 -1.30
N ALA A 224 2.45 -4.42 -0.95
CA ALA A 224 2.12 -3.38 0.00
C ALA A 224 1.03 -3.88 0.95
N THR A 225 1.01 -3.35 2.16
CA THR A 225 -0.04 -3.60 3.17
C THR A 225 -0.57 -2.28 3.67
N ASP A 226 -1.87 -2.23 3.93
CA ASP A 226 -2.54 -1.04 4.45
C ASP A 226 -3.54 -1.46 5.54
N PRO A 227 -3.62 -0.75 6.68
CA PRO A 227 -4.56 -1.10 7.74
C PRO A 227 -6.03 -0.80 7.39
N ASP A 228 -6.28 0.17 6.52
CA ASP A 228 -7.62 0.63 6.15
C ASP A 228 -8.11 -0.04 4.85
N ASN A 229 -7.20 -0.58 4.02
CA ASN A 229 -7.57 -1.20 2.75
C ASN A 229 -6.99 -2.60 2.51
N PRO A 230 -7.77 -3.55 1.96
CA PRO A 230 -7.26 -4.85 1.54
C PRO A 230 -6.22 -4.72 0.40
N PRO A 231 -5.25 -5.64 0.29
CA PRO A 231 -4.19 -5.57 -0.73
C PRO A 231 -4.68 -5.46 -2.18
N ALA A 232 -5.86 -5.99 -2.50
CA ALA A 232 -6.45 -5.95 -3.84
C ALA A 232 -6.86 -4.54 -4.29
N GLN A 233 -6.98 -3.59 -3.36
CA GLN A 233 -7.33 -2.19 -3.65
C GLN A 233 -6.10 -1.28 -3.77
N LEU A 234 -4.91 -1.78 -3.44
CA LEU A 234 -3.67 -1.02 -3.51
C LEU A 234 -3.08 -1.05 -4.92
N SER A 235 -2.58 0.08 -5.37
CA SER A 235 -1.84 0.20 -6.64
C SER A 235 -0.34 0.30 -6.35
N ILE A 236 0.46 -0.51 -7.04
CA ILE A 236 1.93 -0.52 -6.92
C ILE A 236 2.52 -0.28 -8.31
N GLN A 237 3.43 0.68 -8.41
CA GLN A 237 4.16 1.01 -9.64
C GLN A 237 5.65 1.01 -9.35
N CYS A 238 6.44 0.33 -10.18
CA CYS A 238 7.90 0.28 -10.05
C CYS A 238 8.58 0.58 -11.38
N ALA A 239 9.68 1.32 -11.34
CA ALA A 239 10.49 1.67 -12.51
C ALA A 239 11.98 1.41 -12.24
N PRO A 240 12.67 0.61 -13.08
CA PRO A 240 12.14 -0.17 -14.21
C PRO A 240 11.22 -1.32 -13.77
N PRO A 241 10.17 -1.70 -14.54
CA PRO A 241 9.22 -2.74 -14.14
C PRO A 241 9.86 -4.14 -14.11
N SER A 242 9.27 -5.04 -13.31
CA SER A 242 9.69 -6.44 -13.20
C SER A 242 9.66 -7.13 -14.58
N GLY A 243 10.72 -7.88 -14.90
CA GLY A 243 10.91 -8.50 -16.21
C GLY A 243 11.60 -7.60 -17.25
N SER A 244 12.01 -6.38 -16.88
CA SER A 244 12.84 -5.53 -17.74
C SER A 244 14.26 -6.08 -17.90
N THR A 245 14.94 -5.65 -18.96
CA THR A 245 16.40 -5.80 -19.09
C THR A 245 17.11 -4.70 -18.32
N PHE A 246 17.90 -5.09 -17.32
CA PHE A 246 18.72 -4.21 -16.52
C PHE A 246 20.15 -4.15 -17.09
N PRO A 247 20.72 -2.95 -17.28
CA PRO A 247 22.08 -2.80 -17.78
C PRO A 247 23.11 -3.33 -16.78
N ILE A 248 24.30 -3.67 -17.28
CA ILE A 248 25.46 -4.04 -16.45
C ILE A 248 25.78 -2.90 -15.48
N GLY A 249 26.01 -3.25 -14.21
CA GLY A 249 26.21 -2.31 -13.11
C GLY A 249 25.02 -2.30 -12.15
N THR A 250 24.92 -1.22 -11.38
CA THR A 250 23.85 -1.04 -10.38
C THR A 250 22.73 -0.17 -10.95
N THR A 251 21.52 -0.70 -10.92
CA THR A 251 20.30 0.04 -11.25
C THR A 251 19.43 0.16 -10.00
N THR A 252 18.99 1.37 -9.66
CA THR A 252 17.99 1.59 -8.61
C THR A 252 16.59 1.42 -9.19
N VAL A 253 15.79 0.54 -8.58
CA VAL A 253 14.36 0.41 -8.88
C VAL A 253 13.60 1.26 -7.86
N ASN A 254 12.86 2.26 -8.34
CA ASN A 254 11.99 3.08 -7.50
C ASN A 254 10.56 2.56 -7.61
N CYS A 255 9.92 2.37 -6.46
CA CYS A 255 8.56 1.89 -6.35
C CYS A 255 7.69 2.87 -5.56
N THR A 256 6.43 3.00 -5.96
CA THR A 256 5.40 3.77 -5.27
C THR A 256 4.18 2.89 -5.07
N ALA A 257 3.67 2.84 -3.84
CA ALA A 257 2.35 2.30 -3.52
C ALA A 257 1.38 3.46 -3.25
N SER A 258 0.13 3.28 -3.66
CA SER A 258 -0.97 4.21 -3.40
C SER A 258 -2.24 3.46 -3.05
N ASP A 259 -3.05 4.05 -2.18
CA ASP A 259 -4.36 3.54 -1.80
C ASP A 259 -5.52 4.25 -2.56
N PRO A 260 -6.79 3.84 -2.40
CA PRO A 260 -7.95 4.50 -3.00
C PRO A 260 -8.24 5.91 -2.46
N ALA A 261 -7.74 6.26 -1.27
CA ALA A 261 -7.87 7.58 -0.68
C ALA A 261 -6.84 8.59 -1.23
N GLY A 262 -5.83 8.10 -1.94
CA GLY A 262 -4.75 8.89 -2.53
C GLY A 262 -3.53 9.03 -1.63
N ASN A 263 -3.44 8.33 -0.49
CA ASN A 263 -2.22 8.30 0.30
C ASN A 263 -1.17 7.46 -0.43
N THR A 264 0.10 7.88 -0.33
CA THR A 264 1.19 7.25 -1.09
C THR A 264 2.43 7.03 -0.25
N THR A 265 3.14 5.93 -0.55
CA THR A 265 4.47 5.64 0.00
C THR A 265 5.43 5.30 -1.12
N ALA A 266 6.67 5.79 -1.04
CA ALA A 266 7.73 5.48 -1.98
C ALA A 266 8.88 4.74 -1.30
N GLY A 267 9.55 3.87 -2.04
CA GLY A 267 10.77 3.19 -1.61
C GLY A 267 11.58 2.68 -2.80
N SER A 268 12.79 2.20 -2.55
CA SER A 268 13.66 1.69 -3.61
C SER A 268 14.53 0.52 -3.15
N PHE A 269 14.95 -0.28 -4.12
CA PHE A 269 15.94 -1.34 -3.94
C PHE A 269 16.90 -1.36 -5.13
N GLN A 270 18.01 -2.09 -5.01
CA GLN A 270 19.03 -2.16 -6.05
C GLN A 270 18.97 -3.48 -6.81
N VAL A 271 19.21 -3.40 -8.12
CA VAL A 271 19.52 -4.53 -8.99
C VAL A 271 20.96 -4.36 -9.47
N VAL A 272 21.82 -5.32 -9.14
CA VAL A 272 23.23 -5.37 -9.51
C VAL A 272 23.41 -6.45 -10.58
N VAL A 273 23.73 -6.02 -11.80
CA VAL A 273 24.02 -6.92 -12.91
C VAL A 273 25.54 -7.00 -13.09
N LYS A 274 26.12 -8.15 -12.71
CA LYS A 274 27.55 -8.43 -12.82
C LYS A 274 27.98 -8.50 -14.27
N GLY A 275 28.93 -7.65 -14.64
CA GLY A 275 29.55 -7.63 -15.95
C GLY A 275 30.55 -8.76 -16.15
N ALA A 276 31.27 -8.71 -17.27
CA ALA A 276 32.25 -9.74 -17.61
C ALA A 276 33.43 -9.78 -16.62
N ALA A 277 33.87 -8.65 -16.07
CA ALA A 277 35.00 -8.59 -15.15
C ALA A 277 34.68 -9.30 -13.82
N GLU A 278 33.49 -9.03 -13.27
CA GLU A 278 32.98 -9.66 -12.05
C GLU A 278 32.75 -11.15 -12.28
N GLN A 279 32.13 -11.54 -13.41
CA GLN A 279 31.94 -12.94 -13.76
C GLN A 279 33.27 -13.71 -13.95
N ILE A 280 34.32 -13.07 -14.50
CA ILE A 280 35.66 -13.68 -14.57
C ILE A 280 36.24 -13.87 -13.16
N SER A 281 36.04 -12.91 -12.27
CA SER A 281 36.50 -13.00 -10.88
C SER A 281 35.80 -14.15 -10.13
N ASP A 282 34.50 -14.32 -10.36
CA ASP A 282 33.74 -15.47 -9.84
C ASP A 282 34.23 -16.80 -10.42
N LEU A 283 34.57 -16.82 -11.71
CA LEU A 283 35.13 -18.00 -12.37
C LEU A 283 36.52 -18.37 -11.82
N ILE A 284 37.37 -17.38 -11.49
CA ILE A 284 38.66 -17.62 -10.80
C ILE A 284 38.40 -18.26 -9.43
N THR A 285 37.43 -17.72 -8.68
CA THR A 285 37.04 -18.27 -7.38
C THR A 285 36.55 -19.72 -7.51
N LEU A 286 35.74 -20.01 -8.52
CA LEU A 286 35.28 -21.37 -8.83
C LEU A 286 36.44 -22.32 -9.14
N VAL A 287 37.41 -21.91 -9.97
CA VAL A 287 38.61 -22.72 -10.26
C VAL A 287 39.38 -23.03 -8.99
N ASN A 288 39.55 -22.04 -8.11
CA ASN A 288 40.27 -22.21 -6.83
C ASN A 288 39.54 -23.14 -5.86
N SER A 289 38.21 -23.19 -5.92
CA SER A 289 37.39 -24.08 -5.06
C SER A 289 37.54 -25.56 -5.39
N PHE A 290 38.03 -25.90 -6.60
CA PHE A 290 38.16 -27.28 -7.03
C PHE A 290 39.43 -27.99 -6.54
N HIS A 291 40.31 -27.30 -5.81
CA HIS A 291 41.54 -27.87 -5.23
C HIS A 291 42.35 -28.71 -6.25
N LEU A 292 42.53 -28.15 -7.45
CA LEU A 292 43.18 -28.84 -8.56
C LEU A 292 44.69 -29.00 -8.28
N SER A 293 45.36 -29.86 -9.04
CA SER A 293 46.82 -29.93 -9.01
C SER A 293 47.41 -28.53 -9.28
N MET A 294 48.43 -28.13 -8.50
CA MET A 294 49.01 -26.78 -8.53
C MET A 294 49.31 -26.28 -9.95
N GLY A 295 49.93 -27.11 -10.80
CA GLY A 295 50.26 -26.72 -12.18
C GLY A 295 49.03 -26.46 -13.06
N LEU A 296 47.94 -27.23 -12.89
CA LEU A 296 46.70 -27.00 -13.65
C LEU A 296 46.00 -25.73 -13.16
N GLN A 297 45.88 -25.56 -11.84
CA GLN A 297 45.23 -24.39 -11.24
C GLN A 297 45.93 -23.11 -11.66
N THR A 298 47.26 -23.03 -11.51
CA THR A 298 48.07 -21.88 -11.94
C THR A 298 47.87 -21.57 -13.42
N SER A 299 47.85 -22.59 -14.28
CA SER A 299 47.68 -22.42 -15.73
C SER A 299 46.29 -21.92 -16.14
N LEU A 300 45.24 -22.39 -15.45
CA LEU A 300 43.86 -21.94 -15.66
C LEU A 300 43.67 -20.50 -15.15
N ASN A 301 44.12 -20.21 -13.93
CA ASN A 301 44.03 -18.88 -13.34
C ASN A 301 44.80 -17.84 -14.15
N ALA A 302 45.99 -18.16 -14.66
CA ALA A 302 46.75 -17.24 -15.51
C ALA A 302 45.95 -16.78 -16.75
N LYS A 303 45.14 -17.66 -17.35
CA LYS A 303 44.29 -17.33 -18.50
C LYS A 303 43.11 -16.46 -18.11
N LEU A 304 42.49 -16.73 -16.96
CA LEU A 304 41.39 -15.93 -16.44
C LEU A 304 41.87 -14.54 -16.00
N THR A 305 43.04 -14.44 -15.34
CA THR A 305 43.66 -13.16 -14.99
C THR A 305 44.01 -12.35 -16.25
N ALA A 306 44.56 -12.99 -17.28
CA ALA A 306 44.81 -12.31 -18.56
C ALA A 306 43.51 -11.84 -19.23
N ALA A 307 42.43 -12.62 -19.14
CA ALA A 307 41.11 -12.19 -19.61
C ALA A 307 40.58 -10.99 -18.82
N LEU A 308 40.68 -11.03 -17.48
CA LEU A 308 40.24 -9.95 -16.59
C LEU A 308 40.99 -8.64 -16.87
N SER A 309 42.33 -8.70 -16.96
CA SER A 309 43.15 -7.54 -17.31
C SER A 309 42.77 -6.96 -18.68
N ALA A 310 42.48 -7.82 -19.66
CA ALA A 310 42.04 -7.38 -20.99
C ALA A 310 40.66 -6.72 -20.96
N VAL A 311 39.70 -7.25 -20.19
CA VAL A 311 38.38 -6.61 -20.00
C VAL A 311 38.54 -5.24 -19.36
N ASN A 312 39.33 -5.13 -18.28
CA ASN A 312 39.57 -3.87 -17.59
C ASN A 312 40.29 -2.83 -18.47
N ALA A 313 41.08 -3.28 -19.44
CA ALA A 313 41.73 -2.43 -20.44
C ALA A 313 40.84 -2.11 -21.67
N GLY A 314 39.59 -2.60 -21.72
CA GLY A 314 38.70 -2.43 -22.87
C GLY A 314 39.11 -3.25 -24.11
N ASN A 315 40.05 -4.18 -23.98
CA ASN A 315 40.55 -5.00 -25.09
C ASN A 315 39.74 -6.30 -25.24
N ILE A 316 38.54 -6.17 -25.81
CA ILE A 316 37.61 -7.29 -26.01
C ILE A 316 38.23 -8.44 -26.81
N PRO A 317 38.93 -8.22 -27.95
CA PRO A 317 39.54 -9.33 -28.70
C PRO A 317 40.54 -10.14 -27.88
N ALA A 318 41.38 -9.49 -27.06
CA ALA A 318 42.32 -10.18 -26.20
C ALA A 318 41.61 -10.96 -25.08
N ALA A 319 40.58 -10.39 -24.46
CA ALA A 319 39.77 -11.07 -23.46
C ALA A 319 39.12 -12.35 -24.02
N CYS A 320 38.50 -12.24 -25.21
CA CYS A 320 37.90 -13.37 -25.92
C CYS A 320 38.93 -14.45 -26.29
N GLY A 321 40.15 -14.06 -26.67
CA GLY A 321 41.27 -14.97 -26.93
C GLY A 321 41.67 -15.76 -25.68
N SER A 322 41.86 -15.07 -24.55
CA SER A 322 42.20 -15.68 -23.26
C SER A 322 41.11 -16.64 -22.76
N LEU A 323 39.83 -16.27 -22.88
CA LEU A 323 38.70 -17.16 -22.54
C LEU A 323 38.63 -18.39 -23.46
N THR A 324 38.98 -18.24 -24.74
CA THR A 324 39.03 -19.37 -25.68
C THR A 324 40.17 -20.32 -25.33
N ALA A 325 41.35 -19.80 -24.98
CA ALA A 325 42.47 -20.60 -24.50
C ALA A 325 42.11 -21.35 -23.21
N PHE A 326 41.38 -20.70 -22.29
CA PHE A 326 40.87 -21.33 -21.07
C PHE A 326 39.93 -22.50 -21.40
N ILE A 327 38.91 -22.29 -22.24
CA ILE A 327 37.96 -23.33 -22.65
C ILE A 327 38.67 -24.52 -23.31
N ASN A 328 39.63 -24.26 -24.20
CA ASN A 328 40.40 -25.32 -24.87
C ASN A 328 41.18 -26.18 -23.89
N GLN A 329 41.82 -25.57 -22.89
CA GLN A 329 42.52 -26.30 -21.84
C GLN A 329 41.57 -27.10 -20.96
N VAL A 330 40.43 -26.52 -20.56
CA VAL A 330 39.39 -27.22 -19.79
C VAL A 330 38.91 -28.47 -20.53
N ASN A 331 38.62 -28.35 -21.84
CA ASN A 331 38.22 -29.48 -22.66
C ASN A 331 39.31 -30.57 -22.74
N ALA A 332 40.58 -30.18 -22.93
CA ALA A 332 41.68 -31.12 -23.04
C ALA A 332 41.97 -31.91 -21.74
N GLN A 333 41.60 -31.34 -20.59
CA GLN A 333 41.80 -31.93 -19.25
C GLN A 333 40.56 -32.63 -18.70
N SER A 334 39.41 -32.53 -19.36
CA SER A 334 38.18 -33.23 -19.00
C SER A 334 38.37 -34.74 -19.04
N GLY A 335 37.97 -35.43 -17.97
CA GLY A 335 38.19 -36.88 -17.79
C GLY A 335 39.64 -37.27 -17.48
N LYS A 336 40.54 -36.29 -17.34
CA LYS A 336 41.94 -36.50 -16.94
C LYS A 336 42.19 -35.83 -15.59
N LYS A 337 42.57 -34.56 -15.62
CA LYS A 337 42.86 -33.75 -14.42
C LYS A 337 41.67 -32.94 -13.93
N LEU A 338 40.59 -32.89 -14.72
CA LEU A 338 39.29 -32.36 -14.34
C LEU A 338 38.25 -33.47 -14.46
N THR A 339 37.33 -33.54 -13.51
CA THR A 339 36.13 -34.37 -13.70
C THR A 339 35.28 -33.79 -14.84
N PRO A 340 34.50 -34.61 -15.56
CA PRO A 340 33.58 -34.11 -16.60
C PRO A 340 32.61 -33.04 -16.09
N ARG A 341 32.17 -33.15 -14.82
CA ARG A 341 31.28 -32.17 -14.17
C ARG A 341 31.97 -30.82 -13.96
N GLN A 342 33.18 -30.81 -13.38
CA GLN A 342 33.98 -29.59 -13.22
C GLN A 342 34.28 -28.94 -14.58
N ALA A 343 34.70 -29.73 -15.57
CA ALA A 343 34.98 -29.22 -16.91
C ALA A 343 33.74 -28.59 -17.56
N THR A 344 32.57 -29.19 -17.38
CA THR A 344 31.29 -28.65 -17.87
C THR A 344 30.96 -27.32 -17.17
N GLN A 345 31.09 -27.22 -15.85
CA GLN A 345 30.85 -25.99 -15.10
C GLN A 345 31.75 -24.84 -15.56
N LEU A 346 33.07 -25.07 -15.63
CA LEU A 346 34.03 -24.06 -16.08
C LEU A 346 33.79 -23.62 -17.52
N ARG A 347 33.47 -24.57 -18.41
CA ARG A 347 33.19 -24.28 -19.81
C ARG A 347 31.93 -23.42 -19.97
N MET A 348 30.84 -23.80 -19.30
CA MET A 348 29.57 -23.05 -19.37
C MET A 348 29.74 -21.62 -18.87
N ALA A 349 30.42 -21.44 -17.73
CA ALA A 349 30.70 -20.10 -17.19
C ALA A 349 31.55 -19.25 -18.17
N ALA A 350 32.65 -19.81 -18.70
CA ALA A 350 33.49 -19.10 -19.66
C ALA A 350 32.74 -18.78 -20.98
N GLN A 351 31.86 -19.67 -21.43
CA GLN A 351 31.01 -19.43 -22.60
C GLN A 351 30.01 -18.30 -22.35
N GLN A 352 29.39 -18.25 -21.17
CA GLN A 352 28.49 -17.16 -20.79
C GLN A 352 29.20 -15.81 -20.79
N ILE A 353 30.41 -15.73 -20.20
CA ILE A 353 31.23 -14.51 -20.21
C ILE A 353 31.54 -14.08 -21.65
N LYS A 354 31.83 -15.02 -22.55
CA LYS A 354 32.05 -14.71 -23.97
C LYS A 354 30.81 -14.15 -24.66
N VAL A 355 29.59 -14.54 -24.25
CA VAL A 355 28.34 -13.95 -24.75
C VAL A 355 28.19 -12.52 -24.26
N VAL A 356 28.46 -12.25 -22.98
CA VAL A 356 28.44 -10.89 -22.40
C VAL A 356 29.42 -9.95 -23.10
N LEU A 357 30.58 -10.47 -23.51
CA LEU A 357 31.59 -9.73 -24.27
C LEU A 357 31.31 -9.63 -25.79
N ALA A 358 30.23 -10.24 -26.30
CA ALA A 358 29.93 -10.34 -27.73
C ALA A 358 31.09 -10.93 -28.59
N CYS A 359 31.82 -11.92 -28.06
CA CYS A 359 33.03 -12.47 -28.70
C CYS A 359 32.82 -13.05 -30.12
N SER A 360 31.59 -13.41 -30.51
CA SER A 360 31.27 -13.93 -31.85
C SER A 360 31.25 -12.85 -32.95
N GLN A 361 31.13 -11.57 -32.60
CA GLN A 361 31.09 -10.48 -33.58
C GLN A 361 32.48 -10.03 -34.07
N TRP A 362 33.54 -10.46 -33.38
CA TRP A 362 34.94 -10.08 -33.69
C TRP A 362 35.70 -11.17 -34.46
N GLY A 363 34.97 -12.21 -34.92
CA GLY A 363 35.50 -13.34 -35.66
C GLY A 363 35.56 -13.15 -37.18
N CYS A 364 35.95 -11.97 -37.68
CA CYS A 364 36.30 -11.84 -39.10
C CYS A 364 37.82 -11.65 -39.24
N LYS A 365 38.47 -12.69 -39.77
CA LYS A 365 39.91 -12.71 -40.07
C LYS A 365 40.26 -11.53 -40.97
N ARG A 366 41.37 -10.86 -40.65
CA ARG A 366 42.14 -10.04 -41.59
C ARG A 366 42.29 -10.82 -42.90
N HIS A 367 41.58 -10.42 -43.95
CA HIS A 367 42.01 -10.36 -45.35
C HIS A 367 40.83 -9.74 -46.13
N GLN A 368 41.12 -8.60 -46.78
CA GLN A 368 40.29 -7.80 -47.71
C GLN A 368 39.39 -6.68 -47.15
N VAL A 369 39.92 -5.46 -47.30
CA VAL A 369 39.34 -4.19 -47.82
C VAL A 369 37.87 -3.85 -47.50
N GLU A 370 37.70 -2.72 -46.80
CA GLU A 370 36.54 -1.82 -46.68
C GLU A 370 35.13 -2.41 -46.50
N CYS A 371 34.54 -2.13 -45.34
CA CYS A 371 33.08 -2.14 -45.16
C CYS A 371 32.60 -0.71 -44.88
N ARG A 372 31.97 -0.08 -45.89
CA ARG A 372 31.02 1.04 -45.70
C ARG A 372 29.61 0.48 -45.43
N PRO A 373 28.70 1.23 -44.79
CA PRO A 373 27.35 0.76 -44.50
C PRO A 373 26.56 0.60 -45.80
N ARG A 374 25.92 -0.57 -46.00
CA ARG A 374 24.90 -0.73 -47.04
C ARG A 374 23.67 0.09 -46.65
N SER A 375 23.43 1.16 -47.38
CA SER A 375 22.15 1.83 -47.43
C SER A 375 21.08 0.87 -47.97
N CYS A 376 19.94 0.80 -47.29
CA CYS A 376 18.74 0.14 -47.78
C CYS A 376 18.18 0.95 -48.97
N GLY A 377 18.40 0.47 -50.18
CA GLY A 377 17.74 0.98 -51.38
C GLY A 377 16.52 0.13 -51.72
N TRP A 378 15.33 0.67 -51.50
CA TRP A 378 14.06 0.18 -52.04
C TRP A 378 14.12 0.14 -53.58
N ARG A 379 13.87 -1.03 -54.20
CA ARG A 379 13.52 -1.13 -55.63
C ARG A 379 12.04 -1.45 -55.76
N HIS A 380 11.26 -0.48 -56.25
CA HIS A 380 9.93 -0.75 -56.81
C HIS A 380 10.09 -1.50 -58.13
N ASN A 381 9.47 -2.67 -58.23
CA ASN A 381 9.28 -3.40 -59.48
C ASN A 381 7.85 -3.13 -59.95
N LYS A 382 7.67 -2.40 -61.06
CA LYS A 382 6.38 -2.32 -61.77
C LYS A 382 6.50 -3.13 -63.06
N SER A 383 5.95 -4.33 -63.04
CA SER A 383 5.63 -5.13 -64.23
C SER A 383 4.27 -4.72 -64.79
N ARG A 384 4.24 -4.43 -66.10
CA ARG A 384 3.04 -4.30 -66.93
C ARG A 384 2.23 -5.60 -66.94
N LEU A 385 0.91 -5.49 -66.87
CA LEU A 385 -0.03 -6.42 -67.49
C LEU A 385 -1.18 -5.59 -68.10
N SER A 386 -1.46 -5.90 -69.38
CA SER A 386 -2.65 -5.66 -70.21
C SER A 386 -3.46 -4.38 -70.01
#